data_AF-A0A962IB82-F1
#
_entry.id   AF-A0A962IB82-F1
#
_cell.length_a   1.000
_cell.length_b   1.000
_cell.length_c   1.000
_cell.angle_alpha   90.00
_cell.angle_beta   90.00
_cell.angle_gamma   90.00
#
_symmetry.space_group_name_H-M   'P 1'
#
loop_
_entity.id
_entity.type
_entity.pdbx_description
1 polymer ?
#
loop_
_entity_poly.entity_id
_entity_poly.type
_entity_poly.pdbx_seq_one_letter_code
_entity_poly.pdbx_strand_id
1 'polypeptide(L)'
;MPDRRSALPARPGIPVSAARLLLLSLCFALPTAQAARPKPAAPTTAEARMQAWEQHQQMERQSPYRGLAWRSIGPVIQGGRVVDIESVPGEPYTFYMAYATGGVWKTTNNGGSFEPLTDRLPSTVTGD
;
A
#
# COMPACT_ATOMS: atom_id res chain seq x y z
N MET A 1 -26.24 71.15 -45.28
CA MET A 1 -25.85 70.42 -44.06
C MET A 1 -27.13 70.04 -43.32
N PRO A 2 -27.44 68.74 -43.25
CA PRO A 2 -27.74 68.17 -41.94
C PRO A 2 -27.06 66.81 -41.72
N ASP A 3 -26.77 66.59 -40.44
CA ASP A 3 -26.01 65.52 -39.80
C ASP A 3 -26.77 64.18 -39.82
N ARG A 4 -26.19 63.13 -40.41
CA ARG A 4 -26.67 61.73 -40.27
C ARG A 4 -25.88 61.01 -39.20
N ARG A 5 -26.07 61.40 -37.93
CA ARG A 5 -25.82 60.51 -36.79
C ARG A 5 -27.15 59.91 -36.35
N SER A 6 -27.64 58.93 -37.10
CA SER A 6 -28.77 58.11 -36.66
C SER A 6 -28.30 57.16 -35.56
N ALA A 7 -28.98 57.28 -34.42
CA ALA A 7 -28.77 56.56 -33.17
C ALA A 7 -28.46 55.06 -33.33
N LEU A 8 -27.41 54.60 -32.65
CA LEU A 8 -27.20 53.19 -32.35
C LEU A 8 -28.32 52.72 -31.40
N PRO A 9 -28.97 51.57 -31.62
CA PRO A 9 -29.98 51.06 -30.71
C PRO A 9 -29.36 50.70 -29.35
N ALA A 10 -30.04 51.09 -28.28
CA ALA A 10 -29.68 50.78 -26.90
C ALA A 10 -29.61 49.26 -26.70
N ARG A 11 -28.49 48.77 -26.16
CA ARG A 11 -28.32 47.37 -25.79
C ARG A 11 -29.32 47.02 -24.66
N PRO A 12 -30.13 45.96 -24.78
CA PRO A 12 -31.03 45.56 -23.70
C PRO A 12 -30.21 45.07 -22.50
N GLY A 13 -30.34 45.76 -21.36
CA GLY A 13 -29.74 45.38 -20.09
C GLY A 13 -30.50 44.20 -19.49
N ILE A 14 -29.80 43.09 -19.24
CA ILE A 14 -30.37 41.94 -18.53
C ILE A 14 -30.55 42.32 -17.06
N PRO A 15 -31.75 42.16 -16.46
CA PRO A 15 -31.98 42.51 -15.06
C PRO A 15 -31.27 41.54 -14.12
N VAL A 16 -30.41 42.09 -13.25
CA VAL A 16 -29.49 41.40 -12.32
C VAL A 16 -30.22 40.42 -11.36
N SER A 17 -31.53 40.57 -11.16
CA SER A 17 -32.33 39.71 -10.28
C SER A 17 -32.57 38.30 -10.83
N ALA A 18 -32.65 38.11 -12.16
CA ALA A 18 -32.83 36.77 -12.75
C ALA A 18 -31.55 35.93 -12.64
N ALA A 19 -30.38 36.56 -12.74
CA ALA A 19 -29.08 35.90 -12.64
C ALA A 19 -28.79 35.39 -11.20
N ARG A 20 -29.21 36.14 -10.17
CA ARG A 20 -29.03 35.76 -8.75
C ARG A 20 -29.86 34.54 -8.33
N LEU A 21 -31.08 34.40 -8.86
CA LEU A 21 -31.95 33.26 -8.59
C LEU A 21 -31.53 32.00 -9.36
N LEU A 22 -31.02 32.15 -10.59
CA LEU A 22 -30.44 31.05 -11.36
C LEU A 22 -29.10 30.55 -10.80
N LEU A 23 -28.30 31.43 -10.20
CA LEU A 23 -27.03 31.06 -9.57
C LEU A 23 -27.22 30.35 -8.22
N LEU A 24 -28.25 30.68 -7.43
CA LEU A 24 -28.54 29.97 -6.17
C LEU A 24 -29.13 28.57 -6.39
N SER A 25 -29.94 28.36 -7.44
CA SER A 25 -30.48 27.03 -7.78
C SER A 25 -29.42 26.10 -8.38
N LEU A 26 -28.39 26.65 -9.04
CA LEU A 26 -27.27 25.88 -9.58
C LEU A 26 -26.33 25.34 -8.48
N CYS A 27 -26.24 26.00 -7.33
CA CYS A 27 -25.40 25.57 -6.21
C CYS A 27 -25.99 24.42 -5.37
N PHE A 28 -27.30 24.18 -5.40
CA PHE A 28 -27.95 23.10 -4.64
C PHE A 28 -28.02 21.76 -5.38
N ALA A 29 -27.59 21.72 -6.64
CA ALA A 29 -27.65 20.52 -7.49
C ALA A 29 -26.27 19.86 -7.70
N LEU A 30 -25.28 20.15 -6.84
CA LEU A 30 -24.08 19.33 -6.80
C LEU A 30 -24.44 18.04 -6.06
N PRO A 31 -24.51 16.88 -6.73
CA PRO A 31 -24.56 15.63 -6.00
C PRO A 31 -23.28 15.61 -5.16
N THR A 32 -23.41 15.52 -3.85
CA THR A 32 -22.34 14.98 -3.02
C THR A 32 -22.17 13.54 -3.49
N ALA A 33 -21.38 13.35 -4.54
CA ALA A 33 -20.91 12.05 -4.95
C ALA A 33 -20.01 11.57 -3.81
N GLN A 34 -20.64 10.98 -2.79
CA GLN A 34 -19.99 10.13 -1.82
C GLN A 34 -19.37 9.02 -2.67
N ALA A 35 -18.11 9.18 -3.06
CA ALA A 35 -17.40 8.17 -3.83
C ALA A 35 -17.50 6.87 -3.04
N ALA A 36 -18.28 5.93 -3.56
CA ALA A 36 -18.41 4.62 -2.95
C ALA A 36 -17.00 4.05 -2.84
N ARG A 37 -16.59 3.67 -1.63
CA ARG A 37 -15.28 3.05 -1.43
C ARG A 37 -15.22 1.83 -2.37
N PRO A 38 -14.17 1.69 -3.21
CA PRO A 38 -14.06 0.53 -4.05
C PRO A 38 -14.15 -0.72 -3.16
N LYS A 39 -15.02 -1.65 -3.56
CA LYS A 39 -15.19 -2.91 -2.84
C LYS A 39 -13.81 -3.57 -2.74
N PRO A 40 -13.39 -4.06 -1.55
CA PRO A 40 -12.14 -4.80 -1.43
C PRO A 40 -12.10 -5.91 -2.48
N ALA A 41 -10.96 -6.04 -3.16
CA ALA A 41 -10.75 -7.14 -4.09
C ALA A 41 -11.01 -8.48 -3.40
N ALA A 42 -11.47 -9.46 -4.15
CA ALA A 42 -11.59 -10.83 -3.64
C ALA A 42 -10.21 -11.31 -3.14
N PRO A 43 -10.15 -12.14 -2.08
CA PRO A 43 -8.90 -12.73 -1.63
C PRO A 43 -8.23 -13.52 -2.76
N THR A 44 -6.91 -13.42 -2.86
CA THR A 44 -6.13 -14.20 -3.82
C THR A 44 -6.29 -15.70 -3.53
N THR A 45 -6.58 -16.50 -4.56
CA THR A 45 -6.73 -17.94 -4.41
C THR A 45 -5.41 -18.60 -3.99
N ALA A 46 -5.47 -19.82 -3.44
CA ALA A 46 -4.28 -20.57 -3.07
C ALA A 46 -3.41 -20.87 -4.30
N GLU A 47 -4.04 -21.25 -5.41
CA GLU A 47 -3.37 -21.58 -6.67
C GLU A 47 -2.65 -20.35 -7.23
N ALA A 48 -3.30 -19.18 -7.23
CA ALA A 48 -2.69 -17.95 -7.70
C ALA A 48 -1.49 -17.53 -6.83
N ARG A 49 -1.54 -17.74 -5.52
CA ARG A 49 -0.38 -17.50 -4.62
C ARG A 49 0.78 -18.45 -4.94
N MET A 50 0.50 -19.72 -5.20
CA MET A 50 1.55 -20.70 -5.54
C MET A 50 2.17 -20.41 -6.92
N GLN A 51 1.36 -20.05 -7.91
CA GLN A 51 1.85 -19.63 -9.22
C GLN A 51 2.74 -18.38 -9.14
N ALA A 52 2.35 -17.39 -8.33
CA ALA A 52 3.17 -16.21 -8.09
C ALA A 52 4.52 -16.57 -7.43
N TRP A 53 4.53 -17.55 -6.52
CA TRP A 53 5.75 -18.05 -5.91
C TRP A 53 6.67 -18.77 -6.92
N GLU A 54 6.11 -19.62 -7.78
CA GLU A 54 6.87 -20.28 -8.85
C GLU A 54 7.48 -19.26 -9.81
N GLN A 55 6.72 -18.23 -10.19
CA GLN A 55 7.20 -17.13 -11.01
C GLN A 55 8.35 -16.38 -10.31
N HIS A 56 8.21 -16.06 -9.02
CA HIS A 56 9.28 -15.45 -8.24
C HIS A 56 10.57 -16.29 -8.26
N GLN A 57 10.44 -17.61 -8.03
CA GLN A 57 11.56 -18.54 -8.08
C GLN A 57 12.22 -18.62 -9.47
N GLN A 58 11.46 -18.51 -10.55
CA GLN A 58 12.02 -18.41 -11.91
C GLN A 58 12.79 -17.10 -12.12
N MET A 59 12.25 -15.98 -11.67
CA MET A 59 12.92 -14.67 -11.76
C MET A 59 14.22 -14.64 -10.95
N GLU A 60 14.25 -15.24 -9.76
CA GLU A 60 15.46 -15.35 -8.94
C GLU A 60 16.56 -16.12 -9.69
N ARG A 61 16.21 -17.26 -10.31
CA ARG A 61 17.15 -18.08 -11.10
C ARG A 61 17.68 -17.39 -12.36
N GLN A 62 16.88 -16.52 -12.97
CA GLN A 62 17.21 -15.78 -14.20
C GLN A 62 17.84 -14.41 -13.92
N SER A 63 17.85 -13.96 -12.66
CA SER A 63 18.37 -12.64 -12.29
C SER A 63 19.85 -12.48 -12.66
N PRO A 64 20.27 -11.33 -13.21
CA PRO A 64 21.69 -11.03 -13.41
C PRO A 64 22.46 -10.92 -12.08
N TYR A 65 21.75 -10.76 -10.96
CA TYR A 65 22.30 -10.68 -9.60
C TYR A 65 22.29 -12.03 -8.88
N ARG A 66 21.93 -13.12 -9.55
CA ARG A 66 21.97 -14.46 -8.95
C ARG A 66 23.38 -14.80 -8.45
N GLY A 67 23.47 -15.43 -7.29
CA GLY A 67 24.76 -15.80 -6.68
C GLY A 67 25.41 -14.70 -5.84
N LEU A 68 24.84 -13.49 -5.80
CA LEU A 68 25.25 -12.49 -4.82
C LEU A 68 24.70 -12.82 -3.43
N ALA A 69 25.50 -12.61 -2.40
CA ALA A 69 25.07 -12.75 -1.02
C ALA A 69 24.44 -11.43 -0.56
N TRP A 70 23.12 -11.45 -0.38
CA TRP A 70 22.40 -10.34 0.23
C TRP A 70 22.67 -10.30 1.73
N ARG A 71 22.94 -9.11 2.25
CA ARG A 71 23.06 -8.85 3.69
C ARG A 71 22.11 -7.75 4.09
N SER A 72 21.54 -7.87 5.28
CA SER A 72 20.80 -6.77 5.89
C SER A 72 21.75 -5.61 6.20
N ILE A 73 21.29 -4.39 5.95
CA ILE A 73 22.02 -3.15 6.30
C ILE A 73 21.57 -2.62 7.67
N GLY A 74 20.56 -3.25 8.29
CA GLY A 74 20.02 -2.87 9.59
C GLY A 74 19.19 -1.58 9.56
N PRO A 75 18.35 -1.41 10.59
CA PRO A 75 18.78 -0.79 11.84
C PRO A 75 19.33 -1.82 12.83
N VAL A 76 20.20 -1.35 13.74
CA VAL A 76 20.85 -2.20 14.76
C VAL A 76 19.83 -2.75 15.76
N ILE A 77 18.75 -2.01 16.02
CA ILE A 77 17.61 -2.45 16.82
C ILE A 77 16.41 -2.59 15.90
N GLN A 78 15.96 -3.83 15.68
CA GLN A 78 14.78 -4.14 14.89
C GLN A 78 13.58 -4.42 15.80
N GLY A 79 12.46 -3.76 15.51
CA GLY A 79 11.20 -3.96 16.20
C GLY A 79 10.23 -4.80 15.37
N GLY A 80 9.26 -5.42 16.05
CA GLY A 80 8.21 -6.20 15.41
C GLY A 80 7.30 -6.84 16.45
N ARG A 81 6.18 -7.40 16.00
CA ARG A 81 5.28 -8.19 16.86
C ARG A 81 5.79 -9.62 16.92
N VAL A 82 6.35 -10.02 18.06
CA VAL A 82 6.67 -11.42 18.35
C VAL A 82 5.38 -12.14 18.72
N VAL A 83 5.10 -13.25 18.06
CA VAL A 83 3.90 -14.07 18.30
C VAL A 83 4.21 -15.32 19.11
N ASP A 84 5.45 -15.81 19.06
CA ASP A 84 5.89 -17.00 19.78
C ASP A 84 7.41 -17.02 19.99
N ILE A 85 7.86 -17.69 21.06
CA ILE A 85 9.28 -17.90 21.41
C ILE A 85 9.44 -19.30 22.00
N GLU A 86 10.39 -20.07 21.48
CA GLU A 86 10.68 -21.43 21.96
C GLU A 86 12.17 -21.63 22.26
N SER A 87 12.48 -22.24 23.39
CA SER A 87 13.86 -22.52 23.82
C SER A 87 14.25 -23.97 23.54
N VAL A 88 15.54 -24.22 23.30
CA VAL A 88 16.01 -25.60 23.04
C VAL A 88 16.50 -26.26 24.35
N PRO A 89 15.88 -27.35 24.82
CA PRO A 89 16.35 -28.07 26.00
C PRO A 89 17.79 -28.55 25.82
N GLY A 90 18.66 -28.25 26.80
CA GLY A 90 20.09 -28.60 26.75
C GLY A 90 20.98 -27.58 26.04
N GLU A 91 20.40 -26.57 25.36
CA GLU A 91 21.15 -25.48 24.71
C GLU A 91 20.71 -24.11 25.26
N PRO A 92 21.27 -23.65 26.39
CA PRO A 92 20.76 -22.47 27.12
C PRO A 92 20.89 -21.14 26.37
N TYR A 93 21.64 -21.11 25.27
CA TYR A 93 21.83 -19.92 24.44
C TYR A 93 21.09 -20.00 23.09
N THR A 94 20.37 -21.10 22.86
CA THR A 94 19.63 -21.36 21.62
C THR A 94 18.14 -21.21 21.84
N PHE A 95 17.53 -20.31 21.07
CA PHE A 95 16.07 -20.18 21.01
C PHE A 95 15.63 -19.65 19.65
N TYR A 96 14.35 -19.86 19.36
CA TYR A 96 13.67 -19.42 18.15
C TYR A 96 12.65 -18.34 18.50
N MET A 97 12.50 -17.35 17.62
CA MET A 97 11.46 -16.32 17.74
C MET A 97 10.66 -16.27 16.44
N ALA A 98 9.34 -16.23 16.57
CA ALA A 98 8.42 -16.03 15.45
C ALA A 98 7.87 -14.60 15.46
N TYR A 99 8.02 -13.88 14.36
CA TYR A 99 7.41 -12.57 14.16
C TYR A 99 6.16 -12.69 13.28
N ALA A 100 5.13 -11.91 13.58
CA ALA A 100 3.85 -11.95 12.87
C ALA A 100 4.00 -11.80 11.34
N THR A 101 4.86 -10.88 10.88
CA THR A 101 5.14 -10.64 9.46
C THR A 101 6.63 -10.72 9.11
N GLY A 102 7.47 -10.99 10.11
CA GLY A 102 8.92 -10.94 10.00
C GLY A 102 9.58 -12.31 9.88
N GLY A 103 8.80 -13.40 9.85
CA GLY A 103 9.33 -14.76 9.75
C GLY A 103 9.86 -15.33 11.05
N VAL A 104 10.56 -16.46 10.94
CA VAL A 104 11.16 -17.18 12.07
C VAL A 104 12.66 -16.95 12.10
N TRP A 105 13.17 -16.69 13.29
CA TRP A 105 14.57 -16.36 13.55
C TRP A 105 15.15 -17.27 14.61
N LYS A 106 16.42 -17.66 14.44
CA LYS A 106 17.16 -18.45 15.41
C LYS A 106 18.32 -17.65 15.98
N THR A 107 18.56 -17.78 17.28
CA THR A 107 19.81 -17.38 17.92
C THR A 107 20.49 -18.59 18.53
N THR A 108 21.81 -18.53 18.65
CA THR A 108 22.64 -19.47 19.43
C THR A 108 23.57 -18.74 20.42
N ASN A 109 23.42 -17.42 20.57
CA ASN A 109 24.25 -16.58 21.43
C ASN A 109 23.39 -15.66 22.32
N ASN A 110 22.30 -16.21 22.87
CA ASN A 110 21.43 -15.52 23.81
C ASN A 110 20.81 -14.20 23.28
N GLY A 111 20.51 -14.15 21.98
CA GLY A 111 19.89 -12.99 21.33
C GLY A 111 20.87 -11.90 20.89
N GLY A 112 22.18 -12.18 20.93
CA GLY A 112 23.19 -11.25 20.39
C GLY A 112 23.13 -11.11 18.86
N SER A 113 22.76 -12.18 18.16
CA SER A 113 22.53 -12.18 16.72
C SER A 113 21.48 -13.21 16.34
N PHE A 114 20.78 -12.95 15.23
CA PHE A 114 19.74 -13.84 14.72
C PHE A 114 19.99 -14.22 13.27
N GLU A 115 19.75 -15.50 12.96
CA GLU A 115 19.73 -16.06 11.62
C GLU A 115 18.27 -16.21 11.14
N PRO A 116 17.91 -15.66 9.97
CA PRO A 116 16.58 -15.83 9.41
C PRO A 116 16.40 -17.24 8.82
N LEU A 117 15.29 -17.90 9.15
CA LEU A 117 15.00 -19.26 8.68
C LEU A 117 13.97 -19.33 7.54
N THR A 118 13.20 -18.25 7.33
CA THR A 118 12.03 -18.25 6.44
C THR A 118 12.19 -17.39 5.20
N ASP A 119 13.36 -16.79 4.96
CA ASP A 119 13.60 -15.88 3.83
C ASP A 119 13.37 -16.52 2.45
N ARG A 120 13.41 -17.86 2.39
CA ARG A 120 13.20 -18.64 1.16
C ARG A 120 11.83 -19.31 1.09
N LEU A 121 10.90 -18.93 1.96
CA LEU A 121 9.54 -19.43 1.95
C LEU A 121 8.61 -18.49 1.18
N PRO A 122 7.48 -19.00 0.65
CA PRO A 122 6.49 -18.18 -0.05
C PRO A 122 5.80 -17.12 0.83
N SER A 123 5.94 -17.21 2.15
CA SER A 123 5.37 -16.28 3.12
C SER A 123 6.26 -16.19 4.35
N THR A 124 6.41 -14.98 4.88
CA THR A 124 7.04 -14.70 6.17
C THR A 124 6.02 -14.48 7.28
N VAL A 125 4.72 -14.51 6.96
CA VAL A 125 3.65 -14.41 7.95
C VAL A 125 3.64 -15.68 8.79
N THR A 126 3.74 -15.51 10.11
CA THR A 126 3.72 -16.59 11.08
C THR A 126 2.63 -16.33 12.12
N GLY A 127 1.83 -17.35 12.43
CA GLY A 127 0.62 -17.23 13.25
C GLY A 127 -0.65 -17.39 12.41
N ASP A 128 -1.80 -17.38 13.10
CA ASP A 128 -3.14 -17.48 12.56
C ASP A 128 -3.84 -16.12 12.34
#